data_AF-A0A6S7JEF7-F1
#
_entry.id   AF-A0A6S7JEF7-F1
#
_cell.length_a   1.000
_cell.length_b   1.000
_cell.length_c   1.000
_cell.angle_alpha   90.00
_cell.angle_beta   90.00
_cell.angle_gamma   90.00
#
_symmetry.space_group_name_H-M   'P 1'
#
loop_
_entity.id
_entity.type
_entity.pdbx_description
1 polymer ?
#
loop_
_entity_poly.entity_id
_entity_poly.type
_entity_poly.pdbx_seq_one_letter_code
_entity_poly.pdbx_strand_id
1 'polypeptide(L)'
;MSSTALQNHLKNSGYKIQAIDPDNAGKYDSSIPLVLPNDHEYDLKTKSIIKKAGVQRTSLYLVPEALELLSSVTSPLAVLSICGPMRTGKSYILSRLLGEVDAFDLGHTFDPKTFGIWMGTKILVGKDKNGKEHAVLLLDTEGI
;
A
#
# COMPACT_ATOMS: atom_id res chain seq x y z
N MET A 1 17.32 9.45 -9.61
CA MET A 1 17.73 8.03 -9.55
C MET A 1 16.76 7.24 -10.41
N SER A 2 17.24 6.44 -11.36
CA SER A 2 16.35 5.52 -12.08
C SER A 2 15.80 4.50 -11.08
N SER A 3 14.55 4.06 -11.24
CA SER A 3 13.94 3.01 -10.40
C SER A 3 14.82 1.76 -10.28
N THR A 4 15.63 1.50 -11.32
CA THR A 4 16.59 0.40 -11.38
C THR A 4 17.64 0.39 -10.27
N ALA A 5 18.16 1.55 -9.81
CA ALA A 5 19.25 1.55 -8.81
C ALA A 5 18.77 1.05 -7.44
N LEU A 6 17.64 1.56 -6.97
CA LEU A 6 17.03 1.17 -5.69
C LEU A 6 16.60 -0.31 -5.72
N GLN A 7 16.00 -0.74 -6.82
CA GLN A 7 15.59 -2.13 -7.00
C GLN A 7 16.77 -3.10 -7.03
N ASN A 8 17.86 -2.72 -7.70
CA ASN A 8 19.07 -3.53 -7.71
C ASN A 8 19.69 -3.60 -6.31
N HIS A 9 19.67 -2.51 -5.55
CA HIS A 9 20.16 -2.51 -4.18
C HIS A 9 19.34 -3.46 -3.27
N LEU A 10 18.01 -3.42 -3.36
CA LEU A 10 17.13 -4.32 -2.61
C LEU A 10 17.39 -5.78 -2.98
N LYS A 11 17.47 -6.11 -4.28
CA LYS A 11 17.79 -7.45 -4.76
C LYS A 11 19.16 -7.94 -4.30
N ASN A 12 20.19 -7.10 -4.40
CA ASN A 12 21.54 -7.43 -3.93
C ASN A 12 21.60 -7.60 -2.41
N SER A 13 20.68 -6.96 -1.68
CA SER A 13 20.51 -7.11 -0.23
C SER A 13 19.64 -8.32 0.14
N GLY A 14 19.25 -9.15 -0.84
CA GLY A 14 18.49 -10.38 -0.62
C GLY A 14 16.97 -10.20 -0.57
N TYR A 15 16.45 -9.01 -0.85
CA TYR A 15 15.00 -8.76 -0.90
C TYR A 15 14.41 -9.05 -2.28
N LYS A 16 13.18 -9.55 -2.27
CA LYS A 16 12.37 -9.78 -3.47
C LYS A 16 11.00 -9.15 -3.27
N ILE A 17 10.39 -8.67 -4.35
CA ILE A 17 9.01 -8.20 -4.32
C ILE A 17 8.09 -9.37 -4.63
N GLN A 18 7.04 -9.55 -3.83
CA GLN A 18 6.04 -10.60 -4.00
C GLN A 18 4.64 -10.03 -3.78
N ALA A 19 3.65 -10.49 -4.56
CA ALA A 19 2.24 -10.24 -4.26
C ALA A 19 1.85 -10.93 -2.94
N ILE A 20 1.05 -10.26 -2.12
CA ILE A 20 0.54 -10.85 -0.87
C ILE A 20 -0.33 -12.08 -1.16
N ASP A 21 -1.12 -12.01 -2.23
CA ASP A 21 -1.96 -13.11 -2.72
C ASP A 21 -1.64 -13.36 -4.21
N PRO A 22 -0.62 -14.19 -4.52
CA PRO A 22 -0.22 -14.48 -5.89
C PRO A 22 -1.32 -15.19 -6.69
N ASP A 23 -2.14 -16.00 -6.02
CA ASP A 23 -3.19 -16.80 -6.66
C ASP A 23 -4.39 -15.92 -7.09
N ASN A 24 -4.58 -14.76 -6.44
CA ASN A 24 -5.61 -13.78 -6.78
C ASN A 24 -5.02 -12.42 -7.18
N ALA A 25 -3.85 -12.39 -7.82
CA ALA A 25 -3.15 -11.14 -8.16
C ALA A 25 -3.98 -10.12 -8.98
N GLY A 26 -5.03 -10.56 -9.68
CA GLY A 26 -5.96 -9.67 -10.41
C GLY A 26 -7.12 -9.09 -9.58
N LYS A 27 -7.38 -9.63 -8.37
CA LYS A 27 -8.48 -9.20 -7.49
C LYS A 27 -8.28 -7.76 -6.99
N TYR A 28 -7.04 -7.36 -6.77
CA TYR A 28 -6.68 -6.07 -6.20
C TYR A 28 -5.89 -5.20 -7.20
N ASP A 29 -5.82 -3.90 -6.95
CA ASP A 29 -4.82 -3.04 -7.61
C ASP A 29 -3.46 -3.14 -6.90
N SER A 30 -2.46 -2.39 -7.36
CA SER A 30 -1.14 -2.35 -6.71
C SER A 30 -1.17 -1.84 -5.26
N SER A 31 -2.25 -1.14 -4.88
CA SER A 31 -2.56 -0.78 -3.50
C SER A 31 -4.05 -0.88 -3.21
N ILE A 32 -4.40 -1.00 -1.93
CA ILE A 32 -5.76 -1.08 -1.42
C ILE A 32 -5.87 -0.20 -0.17
N PRO A 33 -6.98 0.53 0.05
CA PRO A 33 -7.15 1.27 1.29
C PRO A 33 -7.27 0.29 2.47
N LEU A 34 -6.46 0.48 3.50
CA LEU A 34 -6.54 -0.27 4.76
C LEU A 34 -7.48 0.41 5.75
N VAL A 35 -7.43 1.74 5.79
CA VAL A 35 -8.23 2.58 6.68
C VAL A 35 -8.88 3.68 5.86
N LEU A 36 -10.18 3.87 6.00
CA LEU A 36 -10.92 4.97 5.38
C LEU A 36 -11.77 5.72 6.42
N PRO A 37 -12.07 7.01 6.18
CA PRO A 37 -13.09 7.70 6.95
C PRO A 37 -14.49 7.12 6.66
N ASN A 38 -15.37 7.18 7.66
CA ASN A 38 -16.72 6.60 7.63
C ASN A 38 -17.66 7.15 6.55
N ASP A 39 -17.32 8.30 5.96
CA ASP A 39 -18.05 8.95 4.87
C ASP A 39 -17.55 8.53 3.48
N HIS A 40 -16.64 7.54 3.41
CA HIS A 40 -16.19 6.89 2.19
C HIS A 40 -16.44 5.38 2.26
N GLU A 41 -16.54 4.74 1.10
CA GLU A 41 -16.63 3.28 0.96
C GLU A 41 -15.68 2.83 -0.15
N TYR A 42 -15.01 1.70 0.06
CA TYR A 42 -14.22 1.07 -1.00
C TYR A 42 -15.08 0.03 -1.71
N ASP A 43 -15.16 0.13 -3.04
CA ASP A 43 -15.77 -0.89 -3.89
C ASP A 43 -14.65 -1.68 -4.59
N LEU A 44 -14.47 -2.93 -4.16
CA LEU A 44 -13.47 -3.83 -4.73
C LEU A 44 -13.71 -4.15 -6.22
N LYS A 45 -14.97 -4.16 -6.69
CA LYS A 45 -15.29 -4.52 -8.08
C LYS A 45 -14.86 -3.43 -9.04
N THR A 46 -15.13 -2.18 -8.68
CA THR A 46 -14.75 -1.00 -9.47
C THR A 46 -13.37 -0.46 -9.09
N LYS A 47 -12.79 -0.99 -7.99
CA LYS A 47 -11.53 -0.60 -7.38
C LYS A 47 -11.47 0.90 -7.09
N SER A 48 -12.58 1.44 -6.61
CA SER A 48 -12.76 2.87 -6.44
C SER A 48 -13.28 3.22 -5.04
N ILE A 49 -13.08 4.47 -4.66
CA ILE A 49 -13.65 5.03 -3.43
C ILE A 49 -14.92 5.81 -3.77
N ILE A 50 -16.01 5.49 -3.07
CA ILE A 50 -17.32 6.12 -3.21
C ILE A 50 -17.55 7.04 -2.00
N LYS A 51 -17.90 8.31 -2.25
CA LYS A 51 -18.34 9.25 -1.21
C LYS A 51 -19.79 8.96 -0.81
N LYS A 52 -20.04 8.77 0.48
CA LYS A 52 -21.41 8.59 1.01
C LYS A 52 -22.10 9.95 1.15
N ALA A 53 -23.16 10.17 0.37
CA ALA A 53 -23.94 11.39 0.44
C ALA A 53 -24.65 11.52 1.81
N GLY A 54 -24.58 12.72 2.41
CA GLY A 54 -25.25 13.00 3.68
C GLY A 54 -24.58 12.39 4.93
N VAL A 55 -23.44 11.72 4.78
CA VAL A 55 -22.68 11.17 5.92
C VAL A 55 -21.60 12.16 6.35
N GLN A 56 -21.59 12.50 7.64
CA GLN A 56 -20.55 13.33 8.24
C GLN A 56 -19.31 12.50 8.57
N ARG A 57 -18.11 13.03 8.28
CA ARG A 57 -16.83 12.46 8.73
C ARG A 57 -16.72 12.57 10.25
N THR A 58 -16.82 11.45 10.95
CA THR A 58 -16.76 11.38 12.42
C THR A 58 -15.84 10.28 12.93
N SER A 59 -15.52 9.29 12.10
CA SER A 59 -14.72 8.13 12.49
C SER A 59 -13.93 7.56 11.33
N LEU A 60 -13.05 6.63 11.65
CA LEU A 60 -12.30 5.80 10.70
C LEU A 60 -12.77 4.36 10.82
N TYR A 61 -12.70 3.59 9.74
CA TYR A 61 -12.98 2.16 9.74
C TYR A 61 -11.92 1.39 8.95
N LEU A 62 -11.75 0.12 9.30
CA LEU A 62 -10.87 -0.80 8.59
C LEU A 62 -11.61 -1.38 7.38
N VAL A 63 -10.96 -1.39 6.22
CA VAL A 63 -11.52 -1.96 4.99
C VAL A 63 -11.43 -3.49 5.06
N PRO A 64 -12.55 -4.23 5.05
CA PRO A 64 -12.54 -5.68 5.22
C PRO A 64 -11.69 -6.44 4.19
N GLU A 65 -11.70 -6.01 2.94
CA GLU A 65 -10.96 -6.63 1.84
C GLU A 65 -9.44 -6.51 2.04
N ALA A 66 -8.99 -5.40 2.63
CA ALA A 66 -7.58 -5.22 2.97
C ALA A 66 -7.16 -6.11 4.15
N LEU A 67 -8.06 -6.31 5.13
CA LEU A 67 -7.81 -7.24 6.24
C LEU A 67 -7.77 -8.69 5.77
N GLU A 68 -8.67 -9.07 4.85
CA GLU A 68 -8.67 -10.39 4.20
C GLU A 68 -7.32 -10.62 3.51
N LEU A 69 -6.88 -9.68 2.69
CA LEU A 69 -5.59 -9.77 2.01
C LEU A 69 -4.42 -9.85 3.00
N LEU A 70 -4.42 -9.00 4.03
CA LEU A 70 -3.37 -8.98 5.05
C LEU A 70 -3.28 -10.30 5.83
N SER A 71 -4.41 -10.98 6.03
CA SER A 71 -4.48 -12.27 6.72
C SER A 71 -3.76 -13.40 5.98
N SER A 72 -3.53 -13.26 4.67
CA SER A 72 -2.76 -14.21 3.85
C SER A 72 -1.24 -14.15 4.13
N VAL A 73 -0.76 -13.12 4.83
CA VAL A 73 0.66 -13.01 5.22
C VAL A 73 0.94 -13.89 6.44
N THR A 74 1.71 -14.95 6.24
CA THR A 74 2.03 -15.93 7.30
C THR A 74 3.43 -15.75 7.90
N SER A 75 4.32 -15.03 7.22
CA SER A 75 5.66 -14.74 7.72
C SER A 75 5.65 -13.57 8.71
N PRO A 76 6.65 -13.45 9.61
CA PRO A 76 6.81 -12.27 10.45
C PRO A 76 6.77 -10.99 9.61
N LEU A 77 5.88 -10.08 9.98
CA LEU A 77 5.61 -8.87 9.21
C LEU A 77 6.20 -7.64 9.88
N ALA A 78 7.07 -6.94 9.17
CA ALA A 78 7.46 -5.57 9.47
C ALA A 78 6.62 -4.59 8.65
N VAL A 79 6.40 -3.38 9.18
CA VAL A 79 5.64 -2.34 8.50
C VAL A 79 6.53 -1.12 8.28
N LEU A 80 6.64 -0.68 7.03
CA LEU A 80 7.25 0.58 6.65
C LEU A 80 6.15 1.57 6.28
N SER A 81 5.98 2.62 7.08
CA SER A 81 5.00 3.68 6.81
C SER A 81 5.70 5.00 6.51
N ILE A 82 5.11 5.80 5.63
CA ILE A 82 5.54 7.17 5.35
C ILE A 82 4.42 8.15 5.66
N CYS A 83 4.75 9.24 6.36
CA CYS A 83 3.83 10.33 6.66
C CYS A 83 4.51 11.68 6.38
N GLY A 84 3.71 12.75 6.27
CA GLY A 84 4.20 14.10 6.02
C GLY A 84 3.27 14.92 5.13
N PRO A 85 3.65 16.16 4.80
CA PRO A 85 2.75 17.09 4.13
C PRO A 85 2.23 16.58 2.79
N MET A 86 1.07 17.07 2.38
CA MET A 86 0.53 16.77 1.05
C MET A 86 1.54 17.11 -0.06
N ARG A 87 1.55 16.29 -1.13
CA ARG A 87 2.35 16.52 -2.36
C ARG A 87 3.88 16.57 -2.18
N THR A 88 4.40 15.91 -1.16
CA THR A 88 5.86 15.79 -0.89
C THR A 88 6.52 14.55 -1.50
N GLY A 89 5.82 13.82 -2.37
CA GLY A 89 6.36 12.64 -3.06
C GLY A 89 6.38 11.34 -2.25
N LYS A 90 5.55 11.26 -1.19
CA LYS A 90 5.40 10.06 -0.34
C LYS A 90 5.04 8.79 -1.12
N SER A 91 3.93 8.83 -1.86
CA SER A 91 3.47 7.73 -2.71
C SER A 91 4.51 7.37 -3.76
N TYR A 92 5.21 8.38 -4.32
CA TYR A 92 6.26 8.18 -5.31
C TYR A 92 7.43 7.35 -4.75
N ILE A 93 7.96 7.67 -3.57
CA ILE A 93 9.09 6.90 -3.02
C ILE A 93 8.69 5.46 -2.68
N LEU A 94 7.47 5.23 -2.19
CA LEU A 94 6.96 3.88 -1.93
C LEU A 94 6.74 3.07 -3.21
N SER A 95 6.18 3.67 -4.26
CA SER A 95 6.04 3.01 -5.57
C SER A 95 7.41 2.57 -6.10
N ARG A 96 8.44 3.42 -5.96
CA ARG A 96 9.81 3.08 -6.37
C ARG A 96 10.44 1.96 -5.55
N LEU A 97 10.04 1.77 -4.29
CA LEU A 97 10.44 0.59 -3.49
C LEU A 97 9.80 -0.70 -3.98
N LEU A 98 8.60 -0.64 -4.58
CA LEU A 98 7.94 -1.78 -5.24
C LEU A 98 8.37 -1.94 -6.71
N GLY A 99 9.27 -1.10 -7.21
CA GLY A 99 9.78 -1.17 -8.58
C GLY A 99 8.77 -0.70 -9.63
N GLU A 100 7.67 -0.11 -9.18
CA GLU A 100 6.58 0.40 -10.00
C GLU A 100 6.58 1.93 -10.00
N VAL A 101 5.97 2.52 -11.02
CA VAL A 101 5.86 3.99 -11.09
C VAL A 101 4.65 4.46 -10.27
N ASP A 102 3.65 3.61 -10.14
CA ASP A 102 2.27 3.87 -9.75
C ASP A 102 1.70 2.79 -8.80
N ALA A 103 2.56 2.13 -8.01
CA ALA A 103 2.13 1.11 -7.05
C ALA A 103 1.12 1.66 -6.02
N PHE A 104 1.41 2.87 -5.56
CA PHE A 104 0.50 3.73 -4.83
C PHE A 104 0.05 4.82 -5.78
N ASP A 105 -1.27 5.02 -5.84
CA ASP A 105 -1.88 5.96 -6.76
C ASP A 105 -1.34 7.37 -6.47
N LEU A 106 -0.52 7.88 -7.39
CA LEU A 106 0.02 9.22 -7.31
C LEU A 106 -1.17 10.15 -7.51
N GLY A 107 -1.59 10.91 -6.49
CA GLY A 107 -2.79 11.76 -6.54
C GLY A 107 -2.82 12.78 -7.70
N HIS A 108 -3.10 12.32 -8.91
CA HIS A 108 -3.09 13.07 -10.16
C HIS A 108 -4.48 13.60 -10.55
N THR A 109 -5.51 13.32 -9.77
CA THR A 109 -6.75 14.10 -9.84
C THR A 109 -6.68 15.24 -8.82
N PHE A 110 -7.06 16.45 -9.24
CA PHE A 110 -7.04 17.70 -8.46
C PHE A 110 -7.88 17.71 -7.17
N ASP A 111 -8.39 16.55 -6.75
CA ASP A 111 -9.23 16.34 -5.58
C ASP A 111 -8.36 15.61 -4.52
N PRO A 112 -8.28 16.06 -3.26
CA PRO A 112 -7.43 15.46 -2.23
C PRO A 112 -7.84 14.00 -1.96
N LYS A 113 -7.29 13.04 -2.72
CA LYS A 113 -7.84 11.67 -2.84
C LYS A 113 -7.14 10.57 -2.04
N THR A 114 -5.97 10.80 -1.44
CA THR A 114 -5.48 9.83 -0.43
C THR A 114 -6.18 10.12 0.88
N PHE A 115 -7.43 9.70 1.01
CA PHE A 115 -8.08 9.64 2.32
C PHE A 115 -7.60 8.40 3.06
N GLY A 116 -7.24 8.57 4.33
CA GLY A 116 -6.89 7.46 5.20
C GLY A 116 -5.51 6.86 4.97
N ILE A 117 -5.39 5.54 5.12
CA ILE A 117 -4.12 4.80 5.08
C ILE A 117 -4.24 3.70 4.03
N TRP A 118 -3.27 3.66 3.12
CA TRP A 118 -3.20 2.74 2.00
C TRP A 118 -2.11 1.71 2.21
N MET A 119 -2.39 0.50 1.76
CA MET A 119 -1.50 -0.66 1.87
C MET A 119 -1.12 -1.14 0.48
N GLY A 120 0.17 -1.39 0.24
CA GLY A 120 0.61 -2.05 -0.99
C GLY A 120 0.15 -3.50 -1.02
N THR A 121 -0.31 -3.99 -2.18
CA THR A 121 -0.70 -5.40 -2.36
C THR A 121 0.49 -6.32 -2.65
N LYS A 122 1.69 -5.72 -2.68
CA LYS A 122 2.98 -6.38 -2.78
C LYS A 122 3.82 -6.06 -1.53
N ILE A 123 4.59 -7.04 -1.10
CA ILE A 123 5.50 -6.99 0.04
C ILE A 123 6.94 -7.22 -0.40
N LEU A 124 7.88 -6.71 0.37
CA LEU A 124 9.29 -7.10 0.25
C LEU A 124 9.51 -8.32 1.14
N VAL A 125 10.01 -9.41 0.56
CA VAL A 125 10.37 -10.63 1.28
C VAL A 125 11.88 -10.71 1.35
N GLY A 126 12.41 -10.90 2.55
CA GLY A 126 13.85 -11.02 2.83
C GLY A 126 14.13 -12.10 3.86
N LYS A 127 15.42 -12.26 4.20
CA LYS A 127 15.86 -13.14 5.28
C LYS A 127 16.66 -12.35 6.31
N ASP A 128 16.48 -12.68 7.59
CA ASP A 128 17.30 -12.13 8.66
C ASP A 128 18.70 -12.79 8.70
N LYS A 129 19.52 -12.35 9.66
CA LYS A 129 20.89 -12.88 9.87
C LYS A 129 20.95 -14.38 10.18
N ASN A 130 19.82 -14.99 10.59
CA ASN A 130 19.70 -16.41 10.90
C ASN A 130 19.05 -17.19 9.73
N GLY A 131 18.76 -16.54 8.61
CA GLY A 131 18.11 -17.15 7.44
C GLY A 131 16.59 -17.29 7.57
N LYS A 132 15.97 -16.73 8.62
CA LYS A 132 14.51 -16.75 8.80
C LYS A 132 13.87 -15.73 7.86
N GLU A 133 12.83 -16.15 7.15
CA GLU A 133 12.08 -15.27 6.25
C GLU A 133 11.24 -14.24 7.03
N HIS A 134 11.19 -13.02 6.51
CA HIS A 134 10.30 -11.96 6.98
C HIS A 134 9.77 -11.15 5.79
N ALA A 135 8.62 -10.53 6.00
CA ALA A 135 7.96 -9.65 5.04
C ALA A 135 8.01 -8.19 5.52
N VAL A 136 8.04 -7.25 4.58
CA VAL A 136 7.88 -5.82 4.82
C VAL A 136 6.68 -5.32 4.03
N LEU A 137 5.68 -4.84 4.75
CA LEU A 137 4.50 -4.18 4.20
C LEU A 137 4.75 -2.68 4.06
N LEU A 138 4.32 -2.10 2.96
CA LEU A 138 4.40 -0.66 2.72
C LEU A 138 3.04 0.00 2.99
N LEU A 139 3.04 1.05 3.81
CA LEU A 139 1.87 1.87 4.10
C LEU A 139 2.10 3.33 3.67
N ASP A 140 1.22 3.84 2.79
CA ASP A 140 1.15 5.26 2.43
C ASP A 140 0.02 5.93 3.22
N THR A 141 0.25 7.15 3.71
CA THR A 141 -0.76 7.90 4.47
C THR A 141 -1.24 9.13 3.73
N GLU A 142 -2.48 9.53 4.03
CA GLU A 142 -2.99 10.87 3.75
C GLU A 142 -1.95 11.93 4.11
N GLY A 143 -1.78 12.91 3.23
CA GLY A 143 -0.92 14.05 3.52
C GLY A 143 -1.59 14.98 4.52
N ILE A 144 -0.82 15.39 5.52
CA ILE A 144 -1.24 16.37 6.54
C ILE A 144 -1.13 17.79 5.96
#